data_AF-A0A5B2TFP1-F1
#
_entry.id   AF-A0A5B2TFP1-F1
#
_cell.length_a   1.000
_cell.length_b   1.000
_cell.length_c   1.000
_cell.angle_alpha   90.00
_cell.angle_beta   90.00
_cell.angle_gamma   90.00
#
_symmetry.space_group_name_H-M   'P 1'
#
loop_
_entity.id
_entity.type
_entity.pdbx_description
1 polymer ?
#
loop_
_entity_poly.entity_id
_entity_poly.type
_entity_poly.pdbx_seq_one_letter_code
_entity_poly.pdbx_strand_id
1 'polypeptide(L)'
;MPDAFHVSSLVVHCRRERAAAIAAVLRDMDGMEVHGGVPEGKLVVTLETATEGDIVERLNQVQLLDGVLAATLVFHQFEPSHPRDSSTGSSSYGSLTP
;
A
#
# COMPACT_ATOMS: atom_id res chain seq x y z
N MET A 1 15.94 -10.42 -3.26
CA MET A 1 15.18 -9.35 -2.59
C MET A 1 14.02 -9.03 -3.49
N PRO A 2 12.75 -9.20 -3.09
CA PRO A 2 11.64 -8.82 -3.95
C PRO A 2 11.65 -7.29 -4.12
N ASP A 3 11.69 -6.84 -5.37
CA ASP A 3 11.85 -5.44 -5.80
C ASP A 3 10.50 -4.75 -6.05
N ALA A 4 9.42 -5.26 -5.44
CA ALA A 4 8.07 -4.76 -5.60
C ALA A 4 7.34 -4.78 -4.25
N PHE A 5 6.97 -3.59 -3.76
CA PHE A 5 6.12 -3.40 -2.59
C PHE A 5 4.89 -2.61 -3.02
N HIS A 6 3.72 -3.09 -2.64
CA HIS A 6 2.47 -2.38 -2.81
C HIS A 6 2.21 -1.56 -1.54
N VAL A 7 2.31 -0.24 -1.67
CA VAL A 7 1.97 0.70 -0.59
C VAL A 7 0.58 1.25 -0.87
N SER A 8 -0.34 0.96 0.04
CA SER A 8 -1.74 1.38 -0.08
C SER A 8 -2.18 2.17 1.15
N SER A 9 -2.88 3.29 0.93
CA SER A 9 -3.48 4.06 2.00
C SER A 9 -4.94 3.65 2.17
N LEU A 10 -5.33 3.33 3.40
CA LEU A 10 -6.67 2.90 3.74
C LEU A 10 -7.23 3.72 4.91
N VAL A 11 -8.54 3.92 4.87
CA VAL A 11 -9.29 4.63 5.91
C VAL A 11 -10.25 3.66 6.56
N VAL A 12 -10.11 3.52 7.88
CA VAL A 12 -10.96 2.66 8.70
C VAL A 12 -11.92 3.55 9.50
N HIS A 13 -13.19 3.52 9.11
CA HIS A 13 -14.26 4.05 9.94
C HIS A 13 -14.63 3.03 11.01
N CYS A 14 -14.59 3.45 12.26
CA CYS A 14 -14.93 2.64 13.41
C CYS A 14 -15.66 3.47 14.47
N ARG A 15 -16.26 2.78 15.45
CA ARG A 15 -16.90 3.44 16.59
C ARG A 15 -15.84 4.16 17.41
N ARG A 16 -16.06 5.45 17.73
CA ARG A 16 -15.14 6.27 18.55
C ARG A 16 -14.74 5.58 19.86
N GLU A 17 -15.68 4.88 20.47
CA GLU A 17 -15.53 4.08 21.70
C GLU A 17 -14.45 2.98 21.57
N ARG A 18 -14.31 2.42 20.36
CA ARG A 18 -13.41 1.33 20.01
C ARG A 18 -12.18 1.80 19.23
N ALA A 19 -12.16 3.04 18.75
CA ALA A 19 -11.13 3.55 17.86
C ALA A 19 -9.70 3.43 18.45
N ALA A 20 -9.55 3.65 19.76
CA ALA A 20 -8.26 3.49 20.43
C ALA A 20 -7.80 2.01 20.48
N ALA A 21 -8.73 1.09 20.77
CA ALA A 21 -8.45 -0.34 20.80
C ALA A 21 -8.14 -0.89 19.40
N ILE A 22 -8.94 -0.50 18.40
CA ILE A 22 -8.72 -0.87 16.99
C ILE A 22 -7.38 -0.31 16.53
N ALA A 23 -7.06 0.96 16.80
CA ALA A 23 -5.76 1.53 16.46
C ALA A 23 -4.58 0.79 17.12
N ALA A 24 -4.75 0.24 18.33
CA ALA A 24 -3.72 -0.58 18.96
C ALA A 24 -3.53 -1.91 18.22
N VAL A 25 -4.62 -2.61 17.89
CA VAL A 25 -4.58 -3.86 17.09
C VAL A 25 -3.96 -3.62 15.72
N LEU A 26 -4.33 -2.53 15.04
CA LEU A 26 -3.78 -2.18 13.73
C LEU A 26 -2.28 -1.94 13.78
N ARG A 27 -1.75 -1.31 14.84
CA ARG A 27 -0.30 -1.10 15.02
C ARG A 27 0.47 -2.37 15.35
N ASP A 28 -0.20 -3.39 15.85
CA ASP A 28 0.40 -4.70 16.15
C ASP A 28 0.46 -5.60 14.91
N MET A 29 -0.31 -5.28 13.87
CA MET A 29 -0.29 -6.01 12.61
C MET A 29 0.93 -5.66 11.75
N ASP A 30 1.55 -6.71 11.21
CA ASP A 30 2.71 -6.58 10.34
C ASP A 30 2.36 -5.84 9.03
N GLY A 31 3.14 -4.80 8.72
CA GLY A 31 2.96 -3.96 7.54
C GLY A 31 1.86 -2.89 7.66
N MET A 32 1.31 -2.64 8.85
CA MET A 32 0.32 -1.57 9.08
C MET A 32 0.82 -0.44 9.97
N GLU A 33 0.61 0.78 9.51
CA GLU A 33 0.95 2.00 10.25
C GLU A 33 -0.26 2.92 10.41
N VAL A 34 -0.62 3.24 11.65
CA VAL A 34 -1.75 4.15 11.94
C VAL A 34 -1.26 5.58 12.12
N HIS A 35 -1.66 6.47 11.21
CA HIS A 35 -1.26 7.88 11.19
C HIS A 35 -2.10 8.77 12.11
N GLY A 36 -3.40 8.47 12.30
CA GLY A 36 -4.26 9.31 13.13
C GLY A 36 -5.76 9.06 12.98
N GLY A 37 -6.57 9.97 13.55
CA GLY A 37 -8.04 9.99 13.42
C GLY A 37 -8.82 9.14 14.44
N VAL A 38 -8.14 8.69 15.52
CA VAL A 38 -8.74 8.06 16.70
C VAL A 38 -9.88 8.86 17.33
N PRO A 39 -9.75 10.17 17.63
CA PRO A 39 -10.82 10.93 18.29
C PRO A 39 -12.07 11.07 17.42
N GLU A 40 -11.91 10.97 16.10
CA GLU A 40 -13.01 11.14 15.14
C GLU A 40 -13.69 9.80 14.81
N GLY A 41 -13.03 8.67 15.04
CA GLY A 41 -13.47 7.34 14.60
C GLY A 41 -13.13 7.05 13.14
N LYS A 42 -12.17 7.79 12.57
CA LYS A 42 -11.73 7.69 11.18
C LYS A 42 -10.22 7.47 11.15
N LEU A 43 -9.80 6.22 11.32
CA LEU A 43 -8.39 5.88 11.37
C LEU A 43 -7.78 5.95 9.97
N VAL A 44 -6.70 6.71 9.82
CA VAL A 44 -5.89 6.74 8.61
C VAL A 44 -4.74 5.75 8.80
N VAL A 45 -4.60 4.81 7.87
CA VAL A 45 -3.66 3.70 7.98
C VAL A 45 -2.94 3.52 6.65
N THR A 46 -1.64 3.24 6.69
CA THR A 46 -0.86 2.79 5.54
C THR A 46 -0.61 1.30 5.67
N LEU A 47 -0.76 0.59 4.56
CA LEU A 47 -0.51 -0.83 4.44
C LEU A 47 0.57 -1.08 3.39
N GLU A 48 1.61 -1.79 3.79
CA GLU A 48 2.71 -2.23 2.92
C GLU A 48 2.65 -3.75 2.77
N THR A 49 2.60 -4.22 1.52
CA THR A 49 2.46 -5.66 1.22
C THR A 49 3.27 -6.04 -0.01
N ALA A 50 3.60 -7.34 -0.13
CA ALA A 50 4.34 -7.85 -1.29
C ALA A 50 3.45 -8.07 -2.52
N THR A 51 2.14 -8.26 -2.34
CA THR A 51 1.21 -8.56 -3.43
C THR A 51 -0.14 -7.87 -3.25
N GLU A 52 -0.87 -7.69 -4.36
CA GLU A 52 -2.24 -7.17 -4.34
C GLU A 52 -3.21 -8.08 -3.55
N GLY A 53 -2.97 -9.40 -3.52
CA GLY A 53 -3.80 -10.35 -2.77
C GLY A 53 -3.74 -10.12 -1.27
N ASP A 54 -2.54 -9.87 -0.74
CA ASP A 54 -2.34 -9.53 0.68
C ASP A 54 -3.12 -8.28 1.10
N ILE A 55 -3.24 -7.29 0.20
CA ILE A 55 -3.99 -6.06 0.47
C ILE A 55 -5.46 -6.39 0.74
N VAL A 56 -6.06 -7.22 -0.11
CA VAL A 56 -7.47 -7.61 0.02
C VAL A 56 -7.69 -8.44 1.28
N GLU A 57 -6.77 -9.35 1.60
CA GLU A 57 -6.85 -10.17 2.82
C GLU A 57 -6.76 -9.30 4.08
N ARG A 58 -5.78 -8.39 4.13
CA ARG A 58 -5.59 -7.42 5.23
C ARG A 58 -6.81 -6.51 5.37
N LEU A 59 -7.37 -6.02 4.28
CA LEU A 59 -8.58 -5.21 4.29
C LEU A 59 -9.76 -5.99 4.90
N ASN A 60 -9.95 -7.25 4.49
CA ASN A 60 -10.99 -8.12 5.06
C ASN A 60 -10.79 -8.35 6.56
N GLN A 61 -9.55 -8.60 7.01
CA GLN A 61 -9.25 -8.75 8.42
C GLN A 61 -9.63 -7.50 9.23
N VAL A 62 -9.32 -6.31 8.70
CA VAL A 62 -9.72 -5.05 9.33
C VAL A 62 -11.24 -4.88 9.37
N GLN A 63 -11.95 -5.24 8.28
CA GLN A 63 -13.42 -5.17 8.25
C GLN A 63 -14.10 -6.11 9.25
N LEU A 64 -13.45 -7.21 9.62
CA LEU A 64 -13.94 -8.18 10.60
C LEU A 64 -13.70 -7.76 12.06
N LEU A 65 -12.93 -6.68 12.31
CA LEU A 65 -12.67 -6.21 13.67
C LEU A 65 -13.94 -5.66 14.31
N ASP A 66 -14.20 -6.09 15.54
CA ASP A 66 -15.40 -5.69 16.29
C ASP A 66 -15.40 -4.19 16.62
N GLY A 67 -16.33 -3.46 15.99
CA GLY A 67 -16.43 -2.00 16.09
C GLY A 67 -15.98 -1.25 14.83
N VAL A 68 -15.46 -1.94 13.81
CA VAL A 68 -15.26 -1.36 12.48
C VAL A 68 -16.61 -1.25 11.75
N LEU A 69 -16.85 -0.08 11.16
CA LEU A 69 -18.05 0.25 10.40
C LEU A 69 -17.79 0.12 8.90
N ALA A 70 -16.60 0.55 8.47
CA ALA A 70 -16.14 0.41 7.10
C ALA A 70 -14.61 0.49 7.04
N ALA A 71 -13.99 -0.23 6.12
CA ALA A 71 -12.59 -0.01 5.75
C ALA A 71 -12.52 0.17 4.23
N THR A 72 -12.01 1.33 3.80
CA THR A 72 -11.95 1.70 2.38
C THR A 72 -10.50 1.96 2.00
N LEU A 73 -10.07 1.31 0.91
CA LEU A 73 -8.78 1.59 0.30
C LEU A 73 -8.90 2.87 -0.55
N VAL A 74 -8.10 3.88 -0.22
CA VAL A 74 -8.19 5.24 -0.81
C VAL A 74 -7.14 5.44 -1.90
N PHE A 75 -5.99 4.76 -1.79
CA PHE A 75 -4.90 4.92 -2.73
C PHE A 75 -4.12 3.62 -2.90
N HIS A 76 -3.76 3.29 -4.14
CA HIS A 76 -2.90 2.16 -4.50
C HIS A 76 -1.75 2.69 -5.36
N GLN A 77 -0.53 2.68 -4.82
CA GLN A 77 0.66 2.98 -5.62
C GLN A 77 1.33 1.67 -6.01
N PHE A 78 1.33 1.39 -7.31
CA PHE A 78 2.07 0.29 -7.89
C PHE A 78 3.31 0.87 -8.57
N GLU A 79 4.51 0.50 -8.09
CA GLU A 79 5.76 0.86 -8.75
C GLU A 79 6.28 -0.38 -9.50
N PRO A 80 5.96 -0.52 -10.81
CA PRO A 80 6.59 -1.53 -11.63
C PRO A 80 8.05 -1.12 -11.81
N SER A 81 8.98 -1.95 -11.32
CA SER A 81 10.41 -1.83 -11.60
C SER A 81 10.61 -1.72 -13.12
N HIS A 82 10.91 -0.52 -13.61
CA HIS A 82 11.30 -0.33 -15.00
C HIS A 82 12.61 -1.11 -15.20
N PRO A 83 12.65 -2.17 -16.03
CA PRO A 83 13.92 -2.75 -16.41
C PRO A 83 14.66 -1.64 -17.14
N ARG A 84 15.80 -1.20 -16.62
CA ARG A 84 16.72 -0.33 -17.37
C ARG A 84 17.12 -1.09 -18.63
N ASP A 85 16.43 -0.84 -19.75
CA ASP A 85 16.92 -1.27 -21.04
C ASP A 85 18.24 -0.53 -21.29
N SER A 86 19.32 -1.28 -21.12
CA SER A 86 20.67 -0.85 -21.37
C SER A 86 21.14 -1.51 -22.66
N SER A 87 20.53 -1.15 -23.79
CA SER A 87 21.01 -1.56 -25.11
C SER A 87 21.66 -0.37 -25.81
N THR A 88 22.88 -0.06 -25.39
CA THR A 88 23.88 0.61 -26.23
C THR A 88 24.24 -0.33 -27.37
N GLY A 89 23.91 0.04 -28.61
CA GLY A 89 24.16 -0.79 -29.80
C GLY A 89 24.39 0.06 -31.04
N SER A 90 25.64 0.46 -31.22
CA SER A 90 26.24 1.12 -32.37
C SER A 90 25.64 0.74 -33.74
N SER A 91 25.31 1.74 -34.57
CA SER A 91 25.29 1.60 -36.03
C SER A 91 26.06 2.78 -36.64
N SER A 92 27.37 2.58 -36.60
CA SER A 92 28.37 2.93 -37.60
C SER A 92 28.05 4.06 -38.58
N TYR A 93 28.74 5.17 -38.35
CA TYR A 93 29.26 6.04 -39.40
C TYR A 93 30.04 5.20 -40.43
N GLY A 94 29.60 5.20 -41.68
CA GLY A 94 30.31 4.67 -42.84
C GLY A 94 29.65 5.25 -44.10
N SER A 95 30.10 6.41 -44.57
CA SER A 95 31.27 6.59 -45.44
C SER A 95 30.86 6.65 -46.92
N LEU A 96 31.02 7.86 -47.47
CA LEU A 96 31.31 8.23 -48.86
C LEU A 96 30.21 8.10 -49.95
N THR A 97 29.77 9.27 -50.43
CA THR A 97 29.81 9.79 -51.82
C THR A 97 30.06 8.80 -52.97
N PRO A 98 29.44 9.00 -54.14
CA PRO A 98 29.84 10.07 -55.07
C PRO A 98 28.79 11.15 -55.34
#